data_AF-A0A8C6IEG9-F1
#
_entry.id   AF-A0A8C6IEG9-F1
#
_cell.length_a   1.000
_cell.length_b   1.000
_cell.length_c   1.000
_cell.angle_alpha   90.00
_cell.angle_beta   90.00
_cell.angle_gamma   90.00
#
_symmetry.space_group_name_H-M   'P 1'
#
loop_
_entity.id
_entity.type
_entity.pdbx_description
1 polymer ?
#
loop_
_entity_poly.entity_id
_entity_poly.type
_entity_poly.pdbx_seq_one_letter_code
_entity_poly.pdbx_strand_id
1 'polypeptide(L)'
;MFRCWGPHWGWVPCAPTPWLLLSLLVCSAPFGLQGEETRQVSMEVISGWPNPQNLLHIRAVGSNSTLHYVWSSLGPPAVVLVATNTTQSVLSVNWSLLLSPDPAGALMVLPRSSIQFSSALVFTRLLEFDSTNASEGAQPPGKPYPPYSLAKFSWNNITNSLDLANLSADFQGRPVDDPTGAFANGTLTFKVQAFSRSGRPAQPPRLLHTADVCQLEVALVGASPRGNHSLFGLEVATLPQGPDCPSVNERNSIDDEYAPAVFQLNQLLWGSSPSGFMQWRPVAFSEEERARESALPCQASTLHSTLASSLPHSPIVQAFFGSQNNFCAFNLTFGAPTGPGYWDQYYLCWSMLLGMGFPPVDIFSPLVLGIMAVALGAPGLMFLGGGLFLLLRHRRYSKYQSIN
;
A
#
# COMPACT_ATOMS: atom_id res chain seq x y z
N MET A 1 67.94 -33.94 -17.07
CA MET A 1 68.27 -35.36 -17.31
C MET A 1 67.87 -36.13 -16.05
N PHE A 2 67.03 -37.18 -16.20
CA PHE A 2 66.53 -38.14 -15.18
C PHE A 2 65.60 -37.57 -14.09
N ARG A 3 64.32 -37.94 -13.95
CA ARG A 3 63.56 -39.23 -13.77
C ARG A 3 63.26 -39.54 -12.29
N CYS A 4 61.94 -39.61 -12.02
CA CYS A 4 61.16 -40.57 -11.21
C CYS A 4 61.32 -40.70 -9.68
N TRP A 5 60.13 -40.63 -9.03
CA TRP A 5 59.62 -41.32 -7.81
C TRP A 5 60.42 -41.17 -6.49
N GLY A 6 59.83 -40.98 -5.30
CA GLY A 6 58.48 -41.14 -4.76
C GLY A 6 58.57 -41.03 -3.21
N PRO A 7 57.45 -41.05 -2.45
CA PRO A 7 57.24 -40.20 -1.27
C PRO A 7 57.01 -40.94 0.07
N HIS A 8 57.20 -40.24 1.20
CA HIS A 8 56.53 -40.56 2.48
C HIS A 8 56.18 -39.27 3.24
N TRP A 9 54.90 -38.88 3.22
CA TRP A 9 54.28 -37.95 4.16
C TRP A 9 53.27 -38.71 5.00
N GLY A 10 53.51 -38.82 6.31
CA GLY A 10 52.54 -39.30 7.27
C GLY A 10 51.55 -38.18 7.62
N TRP A 11 50.26 -38.43 7.43
CA TRP A 11 49.19 -37.56 7.92
C TRP A 11 48.54 -38.20 9.15
N VAL A 12 48.63 -37.50 10.28
CA VAL A 12 47.86 -37.76 11.50
C VAL A 12 46.41 -37.36 11.25
N PRO A 13 45.39 -38.13 11.66
CA PRO A 13 44.00 -37.72 11.54
C PRO A 13 43.64 -36.77 12.69
N CYS A 14 43.58 -35.47 12.42
CA CYS A 14 42.84 -34.53 13.26
C CYS A 14 41.34 -34.81 13.08
N ALA A 15 40.67 -35.24 14.15
CA ALA A 15 39.22 -35.32 14.21
C ALA A 15 38.62 -33.90 14.10
N PRO A 16 37.54 -33.68 13.33
CA PRO A 16 36.84 -32.42 13.36
C PRO A 16 36.06 -32.34 14.67
N THR A 17 36.28 -31.27 15.42
CA THR A 17 35.55 -30.95 16.65
C THR A 17 34.06 -30.68 16.35
N PRO A 18 33.12 -31.02 17.25
CA PRO A 18 31.67 -30.89 16.99
C PRO A 18 31.15 -29.45 16.93
N TRP A 19 32.03 -28.46 17.03
CA TRP A 19 31.68 -27.05 17.20
C TRP A 19 31.50 -26.29 15.89
N LEU A 20 31.79 -26.91 14.74
CA LEU A 20 31.70 -26.28 13.42
C LEU A 20 30.35 -26.49 12.69
N LEU A 21 29.42 -27.25 13.27
CA LEU A 21 28.08 -27.49 12.70
C LEU A 21 26.94 -26.78 13.43
N LEU A 22 27.20 -26.13 14.57
CA LEU A 22 26.19 -25.38 15.32
C LEU A 22 26.17 -23.87 15.01
N SER A 23 27.07 -23.37 14.16
CA SER A 23 27.20 -21.95 13.82
C SER A 23 26.40 -21.50 12.59
N LEU A 24 25.61 -22.38 11.96
CA LEU A 24 24.91 -22.10 10.70
C LEU A 24 23.38 -21.89 10.83
N LEU A 25 22.84 -21.81 12.05
CA LEU A 25 21.39 -21.64 12.28
C LEU A 25 21.03 -20.46 13.20
N VAL A 26 21.87 -19.42 13.24
CA VAL A 26 21.39 -18.10 13.63
C VAL A 26 21.05 -17.37 12.34
N CYS A 27 19.84 -17.59 11.83
CA CYS A 27 19.20 -16.61 10.96
C CYS A 27 19.07 -15.32 11.77
N SER A 28 20.12 -14.51 11.76
CA SER A 28 19.98 -13.09 11.98
C SER A 28 19.12 -12.61 10.82
N ALA A 29 17.81 -12.56 11.03
CA ALA A 29 16.96 -11.74 10.20
C ALA A 29 17.61 -10.35 10.16
N PRO A 30 17.74 -9.72 8.99
CA PRO A 30 18.27 -8.37 8.95
C PRO A 30 17.27 -7.49 9.70
N PHE A 31 17.58 -7.18 10.97
CA PHE A 31 17.04 -6.02 11.67
C PHE A 31 17.64 -4.78 10.99
N GLY A 32 17.22 -4.53 9.77
CA GLY A 32 17.77 -3.52 8.89
C GLY A 32 16.65 -2.64 8.36
N LEU A 33 16.60 -1.41 8.88
CA LEU A 33 15.83 -0.27 8.36
C LEU A 33 14.31 -0.35 8.59
N GLN A 34 13.90 -0.64 9.82
CA GLN A 34 12.52 -0.42 10.21
C GLN A 34 12.29 1.07 10.47
N GLY A 35 11.16 1.59 9.98
CA GLY A 35 10.67 2.92 10.35
C GLY A 35 10.41 3.02 11.85
N GLU A 36 9.74 4.08 12.29
CA GLU A 36 9.56 4.31 13.72
C GLU A 36 8.58 3.27 14.30
N GLU A 37 8.98 2.54 15.36
CA GLU A 37 8.17 1.41 15.88
C GLU A 37 6.80 1.87 16.39
N THR A 38 6.77 3.05 17.00
CA THR A 38 5.55 3.66 17.54
C THR A 38 5.50 5.16 17.28
N ARG A 39 4.30 5.70 17.11
CA ARG A 39 4.05 7.14 17.05
C ARG A 39 2.87 7.52 17.92
N GLN A 40 2.96 8.69 18.55
CA GLN A 40 1.82 9.31 19.21
C GLN A 40 0.94 9.98 18.14
N VAL A 41 -0.23 9.41 17.88
CA VAL A 41 -1.18 9.92 16.88
C VAL A 41 -2.19 10.85 17.54
N SER A 42 -2.43 11.98 16.89
CA SER A 42 -3.51 12.92 17.20
C SER A 42 -4.30 13.21 15.92
N MET A 43 -5.62 13.32 16.05
CA MET A 43 -6.52 13.62 14.94
C MET A 43 -7.40 14.79 15.33
N GLU A 44 -7.49 15.78 14.45
CA GLU A 44 -8.35 16.95 14.65
C GLU A 44 -9.12 17.25 13.38
N VAL A 45 -10.42 17.53 13.54
CA VAL A 45 -11.26 18.09 12.47
C VAL A 45 -11.17 19.60 12.59
N ILE A 46 -10.57 20.22 11.59
CA ILE A 46 -10.43 21.67 11.50
C ILE A 46 -11.64 22.18 10.74
N SER A 47 -12.41 23.07 11.35
CA SER A 47 -13.58 23.71 10.72
C SER A 47 -13.36 25.22 10.63
N GLY A 48 -13.98 25.85 9.63
CA GLY A 48 -13.86 27.27 9.34
C GLY A 48 -15.20 27.91 9.00
N TRP A 49 -15.25 29.24 9.06
CA TRP A 49 -16.40 30.04 8.67
C TRP A 49 -15.97 31.24 7.81
N PRO A 50 -16.74 31.66 6.79
CA PRO A 50 -18.01 31.10 6.29
C PRO A 50 -17.81 29.84 5.42
N ASN A 51 -18.84 29.00 5.31
CA ASN A 51 -18.87 27.75 4.51
C ASN A 51 -17.94 26.63 5.05
N PRO A 52 -18.38 25.87 6.08
CA PRO A 52 -17.56 24.82 6.68
C PRO A 52 -17.25 23.73 5.65
N GLN A 53 -15.99 23.32 5.60
CA GLN A 53 -15.49 22.24 4.75
C GLN A 53 -14.86 21.15 5.62
N ASN A 54 -14.89 19.90 5.15
CA ASN A 54 -14.23 18.82 5.87
C ASN A 54 -12.71 18.91 5.66
N LEU A 55 -11.98 19.16 6.74
CA LEU A 55 -10.52 19.14 6.79
C LEU A 55 -10.10 18.36 8.04
N LEU A 56 -9.48 17.20 7.84
CA LEU A 56 -8.97 16.32 8.88
C LEU A 56 -7.44 16.40 8.87
N HIS A 57 -6.87 16.74 10.02
CA HIS A 57 -5.43 16.69 10.24
C HIS A 57 -5.09 15.51 11.14
N ILE A 58 -4.27 14.61 10.62
CA ILE A 58 -3.67 13.51 11.37
C ILE A 58 -2.19 13.86 11.57
N ARG A 59 -1.78 13.90 12.83
CA ARG A 59 -0.41 14.21 13.25
C ARG A 59 0.15 13.04 14.04
N ALA A 60 1.11 12.34 13.46
CA ALA A 60 1.79 11.19 14.05
C ALA A 60 3.22 11.57 14.46
N VAL A 61 3.42 11.79 15.76
CA VAL A 61 4.68 12.27 16.34
C VAL A 61 5.54 11.08 16.76
N GLY A 62 6.77 11.02 16.26
CA GLY A 62 7.80 10.08 16.68
C GLY A 62 8.78 10.71 17.66
N SER A 63 9.96 10.13 17.78
CA SER A 63 11.06 10.53 18.67
C SER A 63 11.76 11.79 18.17
N ASN A 64 11.96 11.89 16.85
CA ASN A 64 12.67 13.00 16.20
C ASN A 64 11.98 13.47 14.90
N SER A 65 10.77 12.99 14.62
CA SER A 65 10.07 13.26 13.37
C SER A 65 8.56 13.41 13.60
N THR A 66 7.89 14.14 12.72
CA THR A 66 6.42 14.20 12.69
C THR A 66 5.92 13.98 11.28
N LEU A 67 4.93 13.11 11.14
CA LEU A 67 4.18 12.89 9.90
C LEU A 67 2.84 13.61 9.99
N HIS A 68 2.56 14.45 9.01
CA HIS A 68 1.29 15.15 8.84
C HIS A 68 0.55 14.58 7.63
N TYR A 69 -0.71 14.21 7.83
CA TYR A 69 -1.65 13.90 6.77
C TYR A 69 -2.82 14.87 6.86
N VAL A 70 -3.03 15.68 5.83
CA VAL A 70 -4.11 16.65 5.78
C VAL A 70 -5.11 16.20 4.73
N TRP A 71 -6.15 15.52 5.19
CA TRP A 71 -7.24 14.99 4.36
C TRP A 71 -8.34 16.03 4.21
N SER A 72 -8.89 16.18 3.01
CA SER A 72 -10.00 17.08 2.78
C SER A 72 -10.88 16.63 1.62
N SER A 73 -12.13 17.08 1.65
CA SER A 73 -13.09 16.97 0.54
C SER A 73 -13.47 18.33 -0.05
N LEU A 74 -12.65 19.37 0.18
CA LEU A 74 -12.76 20.64 -0.54
C LEU A 74 -12.24 20.46 -1.97
N GLY A 75 -13.16 20.34 -2.92
CA GLY A 75 -12.86 19.90 -4.28
C GLY A 75 -12.82 18.37 -4.34
N PRO A 76 -11.94 17.75 -5.16
CA PRO A 76 -11.79 16.30 -5.16
C PRO A 76 -11.14 15.84 -3.83
N PRO A 77 -11.52 14.67 -3.28
CA PRO A 77 -10.87 14.11 -2.09
C PRO A 77 -9.36 14.05 -2.26
N ALA A 78 -8.65 14.70 -1.35
CA ALA A 78 -7.22 14.88 -1.45
C ALA A 78 -6.56 14.74 -0.08
N VAL A 79 -5.31 14.29 -0.09
CA VAL A 79 -4.43 14.28 1.07
C VAL A 79 -3.10 14.93 0.74
N VAL A 80 -2.69 15.87 1.60
CA VAL A 80 -1.32 16.41 1.60
C VAL A 80 -0.52 15.64 2.64
N LEU A 81 0.62 15.12 2.22
CA LEU A 81 1.56 14.37 3.04
C LEU A 81 2.77 15.26 3.34
N VAL A 82 3.16 15.37 4.60
CA VAL A 82 4.36 16.12 5.00
C VAL A 82 5.12 15.36 6.09
N ALA A 83 6.40 15.08 5.85
CA ALA A 83 7.31 14.55 6.86
C ALA A 83 8.28 15.63 7.32
N THR A 84 8.48 15.75 8.63
CA THR A 84 9.39 16.73 9.23
C THR A 84 10.40 16.05 10.16
N ASN A 85 11.55 16.70 10.37
CA ASN A 85 12.60 16.25 11.29
C ASN A 85 12.49 16.87 12.70
N THR A 86 11.27 17.22 13.12
CA THR A 86 10.99 17.79 14.45
C THR A 86 9.70 17.22 15.01
N THR A 87 9.61 17.12 16.33
CA THR A 87 8.38 16.73 17.06
C THR A 87 7.45 17.91 17.33
N GLN A 88 7.89 19.13 16.99
CA GLN A 88 7.21 20.39 17.30
C GLN A 88 6.58 21.06 16.08
N SER A 89 6.58 20.40 14.91
CA SER A 89 5.97 20.97 13.72
C SER A 89 4.45 21.08 13.89
N VAL A 90 3.89 22.17 13.37
CA VAL A 90 2.48 22.53 13.47
C VAL A 90 1.87 22.82 12.10
N LEU A 91 0.60 22.47 11.94
CA LEU A 91 -0.19 22.85 10.77
C LEU A 91 -0.84 24.21 11.03
N SER A 92 -0.70 25.13 10.08
CA SER A 92 -1.38 26.42 10.04
C SER A 92 -2.38 26.42 8.89
N VAL A 93 -3.62 26.83 9.18
CA VAL A 93 -4.73 26.87 8.23
C VAL A 93 -5.33 28.27 8.24
N ASN A 94 -5.32 28.94 7.08
CA ASN A 94 -6.03 30.20 6.88
C ASN A 94 -7.29 29.95 6.04
N TRP A 95 -8.45 29.80 6.69
CA TRP A 95 -9.72 29.51 6.04
C TRP A 95 -10.18 30.55 5.04
N SER A 96 -9.99 31.84 5.35
CA SER A 96 -10.40 32.91 4.46
C SER A 96 -9.63 32.89 3.14
N LEU A 97 -8.33 32.55 3.20
CA LEU A 97 -7.49 32.39 2.02
C LEU A 97 -7.79 31.06 1.31
N LEU A 98 -8.02 29.97 2.05
CA LEU A 98 -8.28 28.64 1.50
C LEU A 98 -9.55 28.59 0.64
N LEU A 99 -10.57 29.38 0.99
CA LEU A 99 -11.83 29.50 0.24
C LEU A 99 -11.80 30.61 -0.82
N SER A 100 -10.68 31.32 -0.93
CA SER A 100 -10.51 32.38 -1.93
C SER A 100 -10.17 31.80 -3.31
N PRO A 101 -10.28 32.59 -4.40
CA PRO A 101 -9.89 32.15 -5.74
C PRO A 101 -8.42 31.78 -5.90
N ASP A 102 -7.53 32.30 -5.04
CA ASP A 102 -6.10 31.97 -5.02
C ASP A 102 -5.69 31.48 -3.62
N PRO A 103 -5.85 30.17 -3.34
CA PRO A 103 -5.62 29.63 -2.01
C PRO A 103 -4.14 29.43 -1.66
N ALA A 104 -3.21 29.80 -2.53
CA ALA A 104 -1.77 29.54 -2.34
C ALA A 104 -1.25 30.09 -1.00
N GLY A 105 -0.66 29.21 -0.20
CA GLY A 105 -0.16 29.52 1.14
C GLY A 105 -1.21 29.47 2.25
N ALA A 106 -2.46 29.09 1.97
CA ALA A 106 -3.48 28.93 3.01
C ALA A 106 -3.21 27.73 3.93
N LEU A 107 -2.45 26.73 3.46
CA LEU A 107 -2.02 25.57 4.24
C LEU A 107 -0.50 25.60 4.37
N MET A 108 0.02 25.54 5.60
CA MET A 108 1.45 25.51 5.85
C MET A 108 1.79 24.58 7.01
N VAL A 109 2.87 23.80 6.86
CA VAL A 109 3.53 23.15 8.00
C VAL A 109 4.74 23.98 8.41
N LEU A 110 4.82 24.34 9.68
CA LEU A 110 5.86 25.20 10.24
C LEU A 110 6.69 24.44 11.28
N PRO A 111 8.02 24.67 11.34
CA PRO A 111 8.81 25.53 10.44
C PRO A 111 9.07 24.85 9.08
N ARG A 112 9.03 25.63 7.98
CA ARG A 112 9.23 25.11 6.62
C ARG A 112 10.59 24.42 6.44
N SER A 113 11.61 24.89 7.14
CA SER A 113 12.96 24.30 7.11
C SER A 113 13.05 22.89 7.68
N SER A 114 12.05 22.43 8.45
CA SER A 114 12.02 21.06 8.98
C SER A 114 11.48 20.03 7.98
N ILE A 115 10.81 20.47 6.91
CA ILE A 115 10.15 19.58 5.95
C ILE A 115 11.22 18.79 5.18
N GLN A 116 11.18 17.47 5.31
CA GLN A 116 12.06 16.53 4.62
C GLN A 116 11.39 15.95 3.36
N PHE A 117 10.07 15.78 3.41
CA PHE A 117 9.27 15.26 2.31
C PHE A 117 7.92 15.96 2.31
N SER A 118 7.42 16.30 1.12
CA SER A 118 6.04 16.71 0.94
C SER A 118 5.51 16.31 -0.42
N SER A 119 4.28 15.80 -0.48
CA SER A 119 3.57 15.49 -1.73
C SER A 119 2.05 15.46 -1.49
N ALA A 120 1.27 15.17 -2.53
CA ALA A 120 -0.17 14.99 -2.46
C ALA A 120 -0.63 13.77 -3.25
N LEU A 121 -1.76 13.22 -2.82
CA LEU A 121 -2.56 12.21 -3.52
C LEU A 121 -3.99 12.73 -3.65
N VAL A 122 -4.58 12.63 -4.84
CA VAL A 122 -5.91 13.15 -5.16
C VAL A 122 -6.73 12.08 -5.86
N PHE A 123 -7.94 11.83 -5.38
CA PHE A 123 -8.94 11.01 -6.06
C PHE A 123 -9.82 11.94 -6.90
N THR A 124 -9.66 11.88 -8.21
CA THR A 124 -10.19 12.91 -9.11
C THR A 124 -11.54 12.54 -9.69
N ARG A 125 -11.71 11.28 -10.11
CA ARG A 125 -12.91 10.79 -10.79
C ARG A 125 -13.29 9.38 -10.36
N LEU A 126 -14.60 9.13 -10.25
CA LEU A 126 -15.16 7.78 -10.26
C LEU A 126 -15.47 7.41 -11.72
N LEU A 127 -14.84 6.32 -12.17
CA LEU A 127 -14.90 5.80 -13.54
C LEU A 127 -15.94 4.68 -13.61
N GLU A 128 -16.52 4.50 -14.79
CA GLU A 128 -17.44 3.41 -15.08
C GLU A 128 -17.30 3.01 -16.55
N PHE A 129 -17.23 1.71 -16.80
CA PHE A 129 -17.03 1.14 -18.14
C PHE A 129 -18.05 0.05 -18.40
N ASP A 130 -18.62 0.03 -19.60
CA ASP A 130 -19.40 -1.09 -20.10
C ASP A 130 -18.45 -2.18 -20.62
N SER A 131 -18.37 -3.30 -19.89
CA SER A 131 -17.49 -4.42 -20.23
C SER A 131 -18.14 -5.46 -21.16
N THR A 132 -19.28 -5.14 -21.77
CA THR A 132 -19.92 -6.04 -22.75
C THR A 132 -18.95 -6.35 -23.89
N ASN A 133 -18.64 -7.64 -24.09
CA ASN A 133 -17.64 -8.15 -25.05
C ASN A 133 -16.18 -7.74 -24.79
N ALA A 134 -15.86 -7.15 -23.64
CA ALA A 134 -14.48 -6.86 -23.28
C ALA A 134 -13.75 -8.14 -22.88
N SER A 135 -12.45 -8.21 -23.18
CA SER A 135 -11.57 -9.25 -22.65
C SER A 135 -11.04 -8.84 -21.28
N GLU A 136 -10.82 -9.81 -20.40
CA GLU A 136 -10.17 -9.57 -19.12
C GLU A 136 -8.76 -8.97 -19.33
N GLY A 137 -8.42 -7.93 -18.55
CA GLY A 137 -7.14 -7.23 -18.64
C GLY A 137 -7.04 -6.16 -19.74
N ALA A 138 -8.10 -5.94 -20.54
CA ALA A 138 -8.12 -4.90 -21.57
C ALA A 138 -7.90 -3.48 -20.98
N GLN A 139 -7.25 -2.60 -21.75
CA GLN A 139 -6.98 -1.21 -21.38
C GLN A 139 -7.45 -0.29 -22.52
N PRO A 140 -8.60 0.41 -22.39
CA PRO A 140 -9.52 0.42 -21.23
C PRO A 140 -10.27 -0.92 -21.05
N PRO A 141 -10.82 -1.19 -19.85
CA PRO A 141 -11.49 -2.47 -19.54
C PRO A 141 -12.87 -2.63 -20.20
N GLY A 142 -13.33 -1.62 -20.93
CA GLY A 142 -14.63 -1.57 -21.58
C GLY A 142 -14.86 -0.21 -22.22
N LYS A 143 -16.08 0.02 -22.73
CA LYS A 143 -16.46 1.32 -23.29
C LYS A 143 -16.73 2.30 -22.14
N PRO A 144 -16.00 3.43 -22.03
CA PRO A 144 -16.15 4.35 -20.91
C PRO A 144 -17.47 5.11 -20.96
N TYR A 145 -18.14 5.20 -19.81
CA TYR A 145 -19.18 6.18 -19.57
C TYR A 145 -18.57 7.53 -19.14
N PRO A 146 -19.34 8.64 -19.19
CA PRO A 146 -18.88 9.91 -18.64
C PRO A 146 -18.50 9.78 -17.15
N PRO A 147 -17.27 10.09 -16.74
CA PRO A 147 -16.83 9.89 -15.36
C PRO A 147 -17.47 10.89 -14.41
N TYR A 148 -17.69 10.49 -13.16
CA TYR A 148 -18.15 11.40 -12.12
C TYR A 148 -16.96 12.16 -11.54
N SER A 149 -16.95 13.49 -11.69
CA SER A 149 -15.92 14.33 -11.06
C SER A 149 -16.16 14.40 -9.55
N LEU A 150 -15.20 13.94 -8.75
CA LEU A 150 -15.31 13.95 -7.30
C LEU A 150 -15.25 15.36 -6.69
N ALA A 151 -14.83 16.35 -7.49
CA ALA A 151 -14.94 17.77 -7.13
C ALA A 151 -16.38 18.30 -7.11
N LYS A 152 -17.32 17.59 -7.75
CA LYS A 152 -18.75 17.93 -7.81
C LYS A 152 -19.59 17.06 -6.86
N PHE A 153 -18.97 16.57 -5.78
CA PHE A 153 -19.65 15.81 -4.74
C PHE A 153 -19.95 16.70 -3.55
N SER A 154 -21.10 16.47 -2.91
CA SER A 154 -21.38 16.95 -1.57
C SER A 154 -21.01 15.87 -0.56
N TRP A 155 -20.37 16.28 0.53
CA TRP A 155 -19.84 15.38 1.56
C TRP A 155 -20.52 15.62 2.90
N ASN A 156 -20.81 14.54 3.63
CA ASN A 156 -21.30 14.60 5.00
C ASN A 156 -20.25 15.24 5.92
N ASN A 157 -20.70 15.83 7.03
CA ASN A 157 -19.78 16.41 8.01
C ASN A 157 -19.01 15.29 8.73
N ILE A 158 -17.68 15.31 8.60
CA ILE A 158 -16.80 14.29 9.18
C ILE A 158 -16.73 14.30 10.71
N THR A 159 -17.14 15.39 11.37
CA THR A 159 -17.14 15.47 12.84
C THR A 159 -17.92 14.34 13.49
N ASN A 160 -19.00 13.88 12.85
CA ASN A 160 -19.84 12.79 13.37
C ASN A 160 -19.20 11.40 13.18
N SER A 161 -18.29 11.26 12.22
CA SER A 161 -17.60 10.00 11.89
C SER A 161 -16.25 9.85 12.59
N LEU A 162 -15.76 10.90 13.26
CA LEU A 162 -14.45 10.90 13.90
C LEU A 162 -14.47 9.96 15.11
N ASP A 163 -13.69 8.88 15.01
CA ASP A 163 -13.47 7.92 16.08
C ASP A 163 -12.00 7.99 16.53
N LEU A 164 -11.76 8.67 17.65
CA LEU A 164 -10.42 8.81 18.23
C LEU A 164 -9.92 7.52 18.88
N ALA A 165 -10.79 6.56 19.23
CA ALA A 165 -10.37 5.30 19.80
C ALA A 165 -9.81 4.37 18.71
N ASN A 166 -10.45 4.34 17.55
CA ASN A 166 -9.98 3.59 16.38
C ASN A 166 -9.05 4.37 15.45
N LEU A 167 -8.82 5.66 15.76
CA LEU A 167 -8.05 6.60 14.95
C LEU A 167 -8.55 6.67 13.50
N SER A 168 -9.87 6.79 13.31
CA SER A 168 -10.50 6.77 12.00
C SER A 168 -11.53 7.89 11.78
N ALA A 169 -11.78 8.23 10.51
CA ALA A 169 -12.84 9.15 10.09
C ALA A 169 -13.25 8.87 8.64
N ASP A 170 -14.52 9.17 8.31
CA ASP A 170 -15.12 8.74 7.05
C ASP A 170 -15.66 9.95 6.26
N PHE A 171 -15.16 10.13 5.03
CA PHE A 171 -15.69 11.09 4.07
C PHE A 171 -16.71 10.37 3.18
N GLN A 172 -17.99 10.49 3.52
CA GLN A 172 -19.09 9.93 2.73
C GLN A 172 -19.73 11.02 1.87
N GLY A 173 -19.89 10.77 0.58
CA GLY A 173 -20.43 11.74 -0.35
C GLY A 173 -21.24 11.15 -1.49
N ARG A 174 -21.90 12.04 -2.22
CA ARG A 174 -22.69 11.77 -3.43
C ARG A 174 -22.59 12.95 -4.41
N PRO A 175 -22.82 12.75 -5.71
CA PRO A 175 -22.86 13.85 -6.68
C PRO A 175 -23.88 14.92 -6.27
N VAL A 176 -23.53 16.20 -6.44
CA VAL A 176 -24.45 17.32 -6.23
C VAL A 176 -25.56 17.30 -7.28
N ASP A 177 -25.19 17.09 -8.53
CA ASP A 177 -26.10 17.02 -9.67
C ASP A 177 -26.29 15.54 -10.07
N ASP A 178 -27.43 14.95 -9.70
CA ASP A 178 -27.79 13.57 -10.04
C ASP A 178 -29.18 13.51 -10.73
N PRO A 179 -29.28 13.92 -12.00
CA PRO A 179 -30.56 13.97 -12.71
C PRO A 179 -31.16 12.58 -12.96
N THR A 180 -30.33 11.55 -13.01
CA THR A 180 -30.74 10.15 -13.23
C THR A 180 -31.11 9.43 -11.94
N GLY A 181 -30.86 10.03 -10.77
CA GLY A 181 -31.07 9.39 -9.47
C GLY A 181 -30.16 8.18 -9.23
N ALA A 182 -28.99 8.14 -9.87
CA ALA A 182 -28.07 7.01 -9.74
C ALA A 182 -27.54 6.86 -8.30
N PHE A 183 -27.36 7.97 -7.60
CA PHE A 183 -26.93 8.05 -6.20
C PHE A 183 -28.08 8.38 -5.24
N ALA A 184 -29.33 8.13 -5.62
CA ALA A 184 -30.48 8.36 -4.73
C ALA A 184 -30.32 7.60 -3.39
N ASN A 185 -29.95 6.32 -3.47
CA ASN A 185 -29.59 5.46 -2.34
C ASN A 185 -28.09 5.09 -2.33
N GLY A 186 -27.31 5.75 -3.18
CA GLY A 186 -25.90 5.44 -3.40
C GLY A 186 -24.96 6.39 -2.66
N THR A 187 -23.84 5.89 -2.17
CA THR A 187 -22.77 6.71 -1.58
C THR A 187 -21.39 6.20 -1.97
N LEU A 188 -20.45 7.14 -2.05
CA LEU A 188 -19.01 6.86 -2.14
C LEU A 188 -18.36 7.31 -0.83
N THR A 189 -17.66 6.39 -0.17
CA THR A 189 -17.04 6.63 1.14
C THR A 189 -15.54 6.45 1.06
N PHE A 190 -14.80 7.42 1.60
CA PHE A 190 -13.35 7.35 1.85
C PHE A 190 -13.13 7.28 3.36
N LYS A 191 -12.86 6.09 3.87
CA LYS A 191 -12.57 5.84 5.29
C LYS A 191 -11.06 5.87 5.51
N VAL A 192 -10.62 6.80 6.35
CA VAL A 192 -9.21 6.99 6.70
C VAL A 192 -8.98 6.42 8.10
N GLN A 193 -7.92 5.66 8.29
CA GLN A 193 -7.49 5.14 9.58
C GLN A 193 -5.98 5.32 9.76
N ALA A 194 -5.54 5.82 10.91
CA ALA A 194 -4.14 5.92 11.28
C ALA A 194 -3.75 4.84 12.30
N PHE A 195 -2.45 4.62 12.48
CA PHE A 195 -1.95 3.60 13.40
C PHE A 195 -0.83 4.15 14.27
N SER A 196 -0.85 3.81 15.57
CA SER A 196 0.20 4.20 16.51
C SER A 196 1.38 3.22 16.57
N ARG A 197 1.22 2.03 16.00
CA ARG A 197 2.20 0.93 16.02
C ARG A 197 2.00 0.00 14.85
N SER A 198 2.94 -0.92 14.65
CA SER A 198 2.80 -1.98 13.65
C SER A 198 1.73 -3.01 14.02
N GLY A 199 1.04 -3.52 13.02
CA GLY A 199 -0.03 -4.49 13.21
C GLY A 199 -0.66 -4.93 11.90
N ARG A 200 -1.63 -5.85 12.01
CA ARG A 200 -2.40 -6.34 10.88
C ARG A 200 -3.89 -6.39 11.24
N PRO A 201 -4.78 -5.81 10.41
CA PRO A 201 -6.22 -5.93 10.62
C PRO A 201 -6.69 -7.39 10.53
N ALA A 202 -7.80 -7.68 11.22
CA ALA A 202 -8.48 -8.97 11.07
C ALA A 202 -9.18 -9.08 9.71
N GLN A 203 -9.77 -7.98 9.24
CA GLN A 203 -10.56 -7.95 8.01
C GLN A 203 -9.66 -7.94 6.75
N PRO A 204 -10.02 -8.70 5.70
CA PRO A 204 -9.38 -8.62 4.38
C PRO A 204 -9.35 -7.18 3.84
N PRO A 205 -8.29 -6.77 3.11
CA PRO A 205 -7.15 -7.56 2.61
C PRO A 205 -5.96 -7.70 3.58
N ARG A 206 -6.17 -7.42 4.88
CA ARG A 206 -5.20 -7.59 5.98
C ARG A 206 -3.81 -7.01 5.65
N LEU A 207 -3.76 -5.79 5.12
CA LEU A 207 -2.50 -5.09 4.83
C LEU A 207 -1.69 -4.87 6.12
N LEU A 208 -0.39 -5.16 6.10
CA LEU A 208 0.52 -4.91 7.22
C LEU A 208 0.76 -3.41 7.34
N HIS A 209 0.35 -2.81 8.46
CA HIS A 209 0.60 -1.40 8.73
C HIS A 209 1.73 -1.23 9.75
N THR A 210 2.38 -0.06 9.70
CA THR A 210 3.34 0.45 10.69
C THR A 210 2.78 1.75 11.29
N ALA A 211 3.52 2.39 12.20
CA ALA A 211 3.15 3.72 12.69
C ALA A 211 3.33 4.82 11.62
N ASP A 212 4.00 4.51 10.50
CA ASP A 212 4.34 5.47 9.45
C ASP A 212 3.31 5.56 8.32
N VAL A 213 2.16 4.87 8.45
CA VAL A 213 1.11 4.81 7.40
C VAL A 213 -0.27 5.19 7.93
N CYS A 214 -1.11 5.65 7.02
CA CYS A 214 -2.57 5.60 7.13
C CYS A 214 -3.11 4.51 6.19
N GLN A 215 -4.17 3.82 6.58
CA GLN A 215 -4.98 3.00 5.69
C GLN A 215 -6.15 3.85 5.17
N LEU A 216 -6.39 3.74 3.86
CA LEU A 216 -7.58 4.27 3.21
C LEU A 216 -8.41 3.09 2.70
N GLU A 217 -9.69 3.08 3.01
CA GLU A 217 -10.68 2.21 2.39
C GLU A 217 -11.65 3.07 1.56
N VAL A 218 -11.85 2.67 0.31
CA VAL A 218 -12.82 3.29 -0.59
C VAL A 218 -13.96 2.32 -0.84
N ALA A 219 -15.18 2.74 -0.51
CA ALA A 219 -16.38 1.93 -0.68
C ALA A 219 -17.42 2.65 -1.54
N LEU A 220 -17.89 2.00 -2.61
CA LEU A 220 -19.05 2.41 -3.39
C LEU A 220 -20.22 1.52 -3.01
N VAL A 221 -21.33 2.09 -2.55
CA VAL A 221 -22.46 1.34 -2.01
C VAL A 221 -23.77 1.90 -2.57
N GLY A 222 -24.61 1.05 -3.17
CA GLY A 222 -26.00 1.35 -3.54
C GLY A 222 -26.20 2.31 -4.72
N ALA A 223 -25.14 2.69 -5.45
CA ALA A 223 -25.24 3.51 -6.65
C ALA A 223 -25.72 2.65 -7.83
N SER A 224 -26.69 3.15 -8.60
CA SER A 224 -27.22 2.42 -9.75
C SER A 224 -26.24 2.49 -10.92
N PRO A 225 -25.79 1.34 -11.48
CA PRO A 225 -24.99 1.32 -12.69
C PRO A 225 -25.75 1.87 -13.91
N ARG A 226 -25.03 2.43 -14.88
CA ARG A 226 -25.58 2.91 -16.15
C ARG A 226 -25.75 1.80 -17.20
N GLY A 227 -25.11 0.66 -16.98
CA GLY A 227 -25.24 -0.54 -17.80
C GLY A 227 -25.18 -1.83 -16.97
N ASN A 228 -25.62 -2.94 -17.57
CA ASN A 228 -25.69 -4.23 -16.87
C ASN A 228 -24.31 -4.80 -16.53
N HIS A 229 -23.31 -4.57 -17.40
CA HIS A 229 -21.94 -5.06 -17.23
C HIS A 229 -21.00 -3.90 -16.88
N SER A 230 -21.31 -3.18 -15.81
CA SER A 230 -20.54 -2.00 -15.41
C SER A 230 -19.35 -2.37 -14.54
N LEU A 231 -18.15 -2.01 -14.98
CA LEU A 231 -16.92 -2.03 -14.18
C LEU A 231 -16.61 -0.64 -13.66
N PHE A 232 -16.51 -0.50 -12.35
CA PHE A 232 -16.17 0.77 -11.71
C PHE A 232 -14.65 0.91 -11.55
N GLY A 233 -14.19 2.15 -11.44
CA GLY A 233 -12.80 2.47 -11.21
C GLY A 233 -12.58 3.83 -10.57
N LEU A 234 -11.34 4.13 -10.21
CA LEU A 234 -10.93 5.43 -9.66
C LEU A 234 -9.76 5.98 -10.46
N GLU A 235 -9.82 7.25 -10.81
CA GLU A 235 -8.68 8.00 -11.32
C GLU A 235 -7.93 8.64 -10.15
N VAL A 236 -6.68 8.23 -9.98
CA VAL A 236 -5.81 8.63 -8.88
C VAL A 236 -4.66 9.46 -9.44
N ALA A 237 -4.44 10.64 -8.87
CA ALA A 237 -3.36 11.54 -9.27
C ALA A 237 -2.41 11.81 -8.09
N THR A 238 -1.11 11.77 -8.36
CA THR A 238 -0.05 12.08 -7.39
C THR A 238 0.74 13.29 -7.84
N LEU A 239 1.29 14.03 -6.87
CA LEU A 239 2.25 15.10 -7.17
C LEU A 239 3.69 14.49 -7.19
N PRO A 240 4.35 14.39 -8.35
CA PRO A 240 5.67 13.79 -8.43
C PRO A 240 6.74 14.67 -7.77
N GLN A 241 7.85 14.05 -7.33
CA GLN A 241 9.04 14.79 -6.84
C GLN A 241 10.00 15.18 -7.97
N GLY A 242 9.86 14.59 -9.16
CA GLY A 242 10.74 14.78 -10.30
C GLY A 242 9.97 14.96 -11.62
N PRO A 243 10.67 15.06 -12.75
CA PRO A 243 10.06 15.27 -14.07
C PRO A 243 9.28 14.03 -14.56
N ASP A 244 9.67 12.84 -14.13
CA ASP A 244 9.09 11.57 -14.56
C ASP A 244 8.12 10.99 -13.53
N CYS A 245 7.13 10.26 -14.02
CA CYS A 245 6.19 9.55 -13.15
C CYS A 245 6.78 8.24 -12.64
N PRO A 246 6.55 7.89 -11.36
CA PRO A 246 6.99 6.61 -10.84
C PRO A 246 6.22 5.45 -11.48
N SER A 247 6.82 4.27 -11.49
CA SER A 247 6.15 3.02 -11.90
C SER A 247 5.62 2.26 -10.69
N VAL A 248 4.51 1.54 -10.89
CA VAL A 248 4.03 0.57 -9.91
C VAL A 248 4.98 -0.63 -9.93
N ASN A 249 5.49 -1.01 -8.76
CA ASN A 249 6.31 -2.19 -8.57
C ASN A 249 5.45 -3.30 -7.96
N GLU A 250 5.41 -4.45 -8.63
CA GLU A 250 4.72 -5.63 -8.13
C GLU A 250 5.69 -6.47 -7.28
N ARG A 251 5.31 -6.76 -6.04
CA ARG A 251 6.02 -7.71 -5.17
C ARG A 251 5.21 -8.99 -5.06
N ASN A 252 5.81 -10.09 -5.49
CA ASN A 252 5.24 -11.41 -5.34
C ASN A 252 5.70 -12.02 -4.01
N SER A 253 4.76 -12.55 -3.25
CA SER A 253 4.98 -13.39 -2.07
C SER A 253 4.52 -14.80 -2.39
N ILE A 254 5.17 -15.81 -1.84
CA ILE A 254 4.68 -17.21 -1.91
C ILE A 254 3.64 -17.51 -0.83
N ASP A 255 3.43 -16.58 0.09
CA ASP A 255 2.55 -16.71 1.25
C ASP A 255 1.28 -15.87 1.06
N ASP A 256 0.14 -16.55 1.08
CA ASP A 256 -1.21 -15.98 1.02
C ASP A 256 -1.97 -16.07 2.36
N GLU A 257 -1.29 -16.40 3.48
CA GLU A 257 -1.89 -16.54 4.82
C GLU A 257 -2.80 -15.34 5.18
N TYR A 258 -2.40 -14.15 4.78
CA TYR A 258 -3.09 -12.91 5.11
C TYR A 258 -4.09 -12.44 4.05
N ALA A 259 -4.04 -12.98 2.84
CA ALA A 259 -4.99 -12.68 1.77
C ALA A 259 -5.06 -13.89 0.83
N PRO A 260 -5.96 -14.85 1.11
CA PRO A 260 -5.96 -16.13 0.40
C PRO A 260 -6.13 -15.95 -1.12
N ALA A 261 -5.34 -16.70 -1.91
CA ALA A 261 -5.20 -16.54 -3.37
C ALA A 261 -4.63 -15.20 -3.87
N VAL A 262 -4.21 -14.30 -2.99
CA VAL A 262 -3.62 -13.00 -3.37
C VAL A 262 -2.15 -12.97 -2.96
N PHE A 263 -1.31 -13.46 -3.87
CA PHE A 263 0.14 -13.56 -3.71
C PHE A 263 0.90 -12.27 -4.09
N GLN A 264 0.18 -11.19 -4.35
CA GLN A 264 0.74 -9.94 -4.88
C GLN A 264 0.52 -8.77 -3.93
N LEU A 265 1.51 -7.88 -3.90
CA LEU A 265 1.44 -6.58 -3.26
C LEU A 265 1.99 -5.53 -4.23
N ASN A 266 1.13 -4.63 -4.66
CA ASN A 266 1.49 -3.51 -5.52
C ASN A 266 2.01 -2.37 -4.66
N GLN A 267 3.09 -1.73 -5.12
CA GLN A 267 3.73 -0.65 -4.41
C GLN A 267 4.11 0.46 -5.38
N LEU A 268 3.69 1.69 -5.07
CA LEU A 268 4.12 2.90 -5.77
C LEU A 268 4.98 3.74 -4.84
N LEU A 269 6.19 4.07 -5.29
CA LEU A 269 7.15 4.89 -4.55
C LEU A 269 7.30 6.25 -5.21
N TRP A 270 7.23 7.34 -4.45
CA TRP A 270 7.46 8.69 -4.98
C TRP A 270 8.93 8.95 -5.33
N GLY A 271 9.85 8.21 -4.71
CA GLY A 271 11.29 8.28 -4.93
C GLY A 271 12.01 7.17 -4.16
N SER A 272 13.34 7.25 -4.08
CA SER A 272 14.13 6.33 -3.26
C SER A 272 13.79 6.48 -1.77
N SER A 273 13.51 5.36 -1.08
CA SER A 273 13.21 5.38 0.35
C SER A 273 14.39 5.91 1.19
N PRO A 274 14.14 6.72 2.23
CA PRO A 274 12.84 7.12 2.76
C PRO A 274 12.13 8.18 1.89
N SER A 275 10.88 7.90 1.48
CA SER A 275 10.05 8.81 0.68
C SER A 275 8.57 8.48 0.89
N GLY A 276 7.66 9.16 0.18
CA GLY A 276 6.26 8.81 0.13
C GLY A 276 6.04 7.50 -0.63
N PHE A 277 5.06 6.71 -0.17
CA PHE A 277 4.67 5.48 -0.84
C PHE A 277 3.19 5.19 -0.65
N MET A 278 2.64 4.38 -1.55
CA MET A 278 1.38 3.69 -1.34
C MET A 278 1.51 2.20 -1.66
N GLN A 279 0.80 1.37 -0.92
CA GLN A 279 0.79 -0.08 -1.08
C GLN A 279 -0.64 -0.62 -1.06
N TRP A 280 -0.96 -1.54 -1.95
CA TRP A 280 -2.27 -2.20 -1.96
C TRP A 280 -2.12 -3.61 -2.50
N ARG A 281 -3.06 -4.49 -2.14
CA ARG A 281 -3.20 -5.76 -2.84
C ARG A 281 -4.04 -5.54 -4.10
N PRO A 282 -3.76 -6.21 -5.24
CA PRO A 282 -4.54 -6.08 -6.46
C PRO A 282 -5.89 -6.80 -6.37
N VAL A 283 -6.63 -6.55 -5.29
CA VAL A 283 -7.94 -7.13 -4.99
C VAL A 283 -8.89 -6.07 -4.42
N ALA A 284 -10.15 -6.15 -4.82
CA ALA A 284 -11.29 -5.46 -4.22
C ALA A 284 -12.35 -6.51 -3.83
N PHE A 285 -13.43 -6.10 -3.16
CA PHE A 285 -14.50 -7.00 -2.73
C PHE A 285 -15.86 -6.48 -3.17
N SER A 286 -16.71 -7.35 -3.75
CA SER A 286 -18.09 -7.03 -4.14
C SER A 286 -19.11 -7.18 -3.02
N GLU A 287 -18.69 -7.62 -1.83
CA GLU A 287 -19.55 -7.81 -0.65
C GLU A 287 -18.93 -7.22 0.62
N GLU A 288 -19.79 -6.80 1.56
CA GLU A 288 -19.36 -6.14 2.80
C GLU A 288 -18.58 -7.07 3.74
N GLU A 289 -18.94 -8.35 3.78
CA GLU A 289 -18.24 -9.37 4.58
C GLU A 289 -16.82 -9.64 4.07
N ARG A 290 -16.50 -9.22 2.83
CA ARG A 290 -15.21 -9.43 2.14
C ARG A 290 -14.81 -10.91 2.11
N ALA A 291 -15.80 -11.77 1.89
CA ALA A 291 -15.61 -13.21 1.69
C ALA A 291 -14.69 -13.46 0.48
N ARG A 292 -13.98 -14.59 0.47
CA ARG A 292 -13.01 -14.90 -0.59
C ARG A 292 -13.67 -14.97 -1.98
N GLU A 293 -14.92 -15.41 -2.00
CA GLU A 293 -15.74 -15.60 -3.20
C GLU A 293 -16.16 -14.26 -3.81
N SER A 294 -16.19 -13.18 -3.01
CA SER A 294 -16.49 -11.81 -3.45
C SER A 294 -15.27 -11.05 -3.98
N ALA A 295 -14.10 -11.69 -4.05
CA ALA A 295 -12.86 -11.04 -4.48
C ALA A 295 -12.91 -10.68 -5.98
N LEU A 296 -12.57 -9.43 -6.26
CA LEU A 296 -12.49 -8.83 -7.59
C LEU A 296 -11.02 -8.49 -7.90
N PRO A 297 -10.53 -8.70 -9.13
CA PRO A 297 -9.21 -8.18 -9.51
C PRO A 297 -9.22 -6.64 -9.47
N CYS A 298 -8.12 -6.06 -9.01
CA CYS A 298 -7.86 -4.62 -9.09
C CYS A 298 -6.68 -4.37 -10.02
N GLN A 299 -6.96 -3.85 -11.21
CA GLN A 299 -5.95 -3.55 -12.22
C GLN A 299 -5.57 -2.07 -12.16
N ALA A 300 -4.27 -1.80 -12.17
CA ALA A 300 -3.74 -0.44 -12.28
C ALA A 300 -3.24 -0.18 -13.71
N SER A 301 -3.61 0.95 -14.30
CA SER A 301 -3.01 1.41 -15.55
C SER A 301 -1.57 1.91 -15.31
N THR A 302 -0.83 2.11 -16.40
CA THR A 302 0.44 2.84 -16.34
C THR A 302 0.22 4.28 -15.85
N LEU A 303 1.18 4.83 -15.12
CA LEU A 303 1.15 6.23 -14.72
C LEU A 303 1.51 7.12 -15.91
N HIS A 304 0.73 8.17 -16.11
CA HIS A 304 0.95 9.14 -17.17
C HIS A 304 1.15 10.54 -16.60
N SER A 305 2.12 11.27 -17.16
CA SER A 305 2.29 12.69 -16.86
C SER A 305 1.09 13.45 -17.39
N THR A 306 0.41 14.13 -16.48
CA THR A 306 -0.93 14.69 -16.68
C THR A 306 -0.92 16.16 -16.28
N LEU A 307 -1.42 17.02 -17.16
CA LEU A 307 -1.47 18.45 -16.90
C LEU A 307 -2.57 18.76 -15.89
N ALA A 308 -2.30 19.71 -14.99
CA ALA A 308 -3.27 20.17 -14.00
C ALA A 308 -4.62 20.59 -14.62
N SER A 309 -4.60 21.18 -15.82
CA SER A 309 -5.81 21.60 -16.56
C SER A 309 -6.72 20.45 -17.01
N SER A 310 -6.20 19.21 -17.06
CA SER A 310 -6.98 18.02 -17.41
C SER A 310 -7.60 17.31 -16.20
N LEU A 311 -7.21 17.71 -14.99
CA LEU A 311 -7.73 17.18 -13.73
C LEU A 311 -8.72 18.17 -13.09
N PRO A 312 -9.69 17.70 -12.29
CA PRO A 312 -10.47 18.56 -11.43
C PRO A 312 -9.54 19.35 -10.49
N HIS A 313 -9.76 20.66 -10.41
CA HIS A 313 -8.97 21.56 -9.58
C HIS A 313 -9.07 21.18 -8.09
N SER A 314 -7.92 21.09 -7.41
CA SER A 314 -7.84 20.83 -5.96
C SER A 314 -7.31 22.08 -5.22
N PRO A 315 -8.18 22.84 -4.53
CA PRO A 315 -7.77 23.99 -3.72
C PRO A 315 -6.78 23.60 -2.63
N ILE A 316 -6.87 22.37 -2.10
CA ILE A 316 -6.01 21.86 -1.03
C ILE A 316 -4.56 21.67 -1.51
N VAL A 317 -4.38 21.10 -2.70
CA VAL A 317 -3.05 20.96 -3.30
C VAL A 317 -2.47 22.34 -3.65
N GLN A 318 -3.28 23.23 -4.25
CA GLN A 318 -2.83 24.59 -4.56
C GLN A 318 -2.49 25.38 -3.28
N ALA A 319 -3.24 25.16 -2.19
CA ALA A 319 -3.02 25.86 -0.93
C ALA A 319 -1.66 25.56 -0.30
N PHE A 320 -1.17 24.33 -0.44
CA PHE A 320 0.12 23.92 0.12
C PHE A 320 1.27 24.12 -0.87
N PHE A 321 1.09 23.74 -2.14
CA PHE A 321 2.17 23.70 -3.14
C PHE A 321 2.18 24.89 -4.11
N GLY A 322 1.17 25.76 -4.08
CA GLY A 322 0.95 26.76 -5.12
C GLY A 322 0.50 26.14 -6.44
N SER A 323 0.62 26.89 -7.53
CA SER A 323 0.26 26.39 -8.87
C SER A 323 1.25 25.33 -9.33
N GLN A 324 0.76 24.09 -9.48
CA GLN A 324 1.52 22.94 -10.00
C GLN A 324 0.96 22.58 -11.38
N ASN A 325 1.84 22.31 -12.35
CA ASN A 325 1.43 22.00 -13.73
C ASN A 325 1.41 20.51 -14.03
N ASN A 326 2.22 19.71 -13.35
CA ASN A 326 2.44 18.31 -13.68
C ASN A 326 2.01 17.41 -12.51
N PHE A 327 1.15 16.45 -12.83
CA PHE A 327 0.72 15.37 -11.95
C PHE A 327 1.03 14.03 -12.62
N CYS A 328 1.03 12.97 -11.83
CA CYS A 328 1.11 11.61 -12.33
C CYS A 328 -0.19 10.89 -12.04
N ALA A 329 -0.95 10.59 -13.09
CA ALA A 329 -2.27 9.98 -12.95
C ALA A 329 -2.28 8.55 -13.46
N PHE A 330 -3.07 7.69 -12.81
CA PHE A 330 -3.36 6.33 -13.23
C PHE A 330 -4.77 5.94 -12.81
N ASN A 331 -5.31 4.93 -13.48
CA ASN A 331 -6.63 4.40 -13.22
C ASN A 331 -6.52 3.08 -12.47
N LEU A 332 -7.34 2.93 -11.44
CA LEU A 332 -7.63 1.66 -10.80
C LEU A 332 -8.99 1.18 -11.30
N THR A 333 -9.08 -0.03 -11.82
CA THR A 333 -10.34 -0.62 -12.30
C THR A 333 -10.59 -1.93 -11.60
N PHE A 334 -11.83 -2.15 -11.17
CA PHE A 334 -12.19 -3.25 -10.28
C PHE A 334 -13.15 -4.22 -10.96
N GLY A 335 -12.84 -5.50 -10.88
CA GLY A 335 -13.64 -6.58 -11.47
C GLY A 335 -13.16 -7.02 -12.85
N ALA A 336 -13.78 -8.09 -13.34
CA ALA A 336 -13.59 -8.64 -14.66
C ALA A 336 -14.93 -8.65 -15.42
N PRO A 337 -14.95 -8.80 -16.75
CA PRO A 337 -16.20 -8.79 -17.52
C PRO A 337 -17.21 -9.89 -17.13
N THR A 338 -16.75 -10.93 -16.45
CA THR A 338 -17.55 -12.07 -15.95
C THR A 338 -17.10 -12.45 -14.55
N GLY A 339 -17.99 -13.11 -13.78
CA GLY A 339 -17.71 -13.52 -12.41
C GLY A 339 -18.37 -12.58 -11.40
N PRO A 340 -17.86 -12.53 -10.14
CA PRO A 340 -18.36 -11.56 -9.17
C PRO A 340 -18.12 -10.14 -9.68
N GLY A 341 -19.03 -9.23 -9.34
CA GLY A 341 -18.94 -7.84 -9.78
C GLY A 341 -19.78 -6.91 -8.90
N TYR A 342 -19.66 -5.61 -9.15
CA TYR A 342 -20.47 -4.61 -8.45
C TYR A 342 -21.98 -4.86 -8.63
N TRP A 343 -22.39 -5.44 -9.77
CA TRP A 343 -23.78 -5.75 -10.09
C TRP A 343 -24.45 -6.78 -9.17
N ASP A 344 -23.69 -7.53 -8.34
CA ASP A 344 -24.27 -8.58 -7.48
C ASP A 344 -25.02 -7.98 -6.27
N GLN A 345 -24.38 -7.04 -5.57
CA GLN A 345 -24.93 -6.42 -4.35
C GLN A 345 -24.88 -4.89 -4.35
N TYR A 346 -24.45 -4.27 -5.45
CA TYR A 346 -24.14 -2.84 -5.53
C TYR A 346 -23.17 -2.38 -4.43
N TYR A 347 -22.18 -3.23 -4.16
CA TYR A 347 -21.11 -2.97 -3.20
C TYR A 347 -19.75 -3.18 -3.86
N LEU A 348 -18.81 -2.30 -3.55
CA LEU A 348 -17.40 -2.43 -3.92
C LEU A 348 -16.56 -1.82 -2.83
N CYS A 349 -15.58 -2.56 -2.33
CA CYS A 349 -14.62 -2.07 -1.34
C CYS A 349 -13.18 -2.36 -1.79
N TRP A 350 -12.31 -1.35 -1.71
CA TRP A 350 -10.89 -1.45 -1.98
C TRP A 350 -10.07 -0.74 -0.90
N SER A 351 -8.89 -1.25 -0.57
CA SER A 351 -8.03 -0.70 0.49
C SER A 351 -6.61 -0.46 0.01
N MET A 352 -6.00 0.62 0.51
CA MET A 352 -4.58 0.93 0.33
C MET A 352 -3.96 1.47 1.61
N LEU A 353 -2.64 1.32 1.74
CA LEU A 353 -1.82 2.04 2.69
C LEU A 353 -1.17 3.23 1.98
N LEU A 354 -1.06 4.35 2.71
CA LEU A 354 -0.39 5.56 2.30
C LEU A 354 0.56 6.00 3.41
N GLY A 355 1.84 6.15 3.11
CA GLY A 355 2.84 6.42 4.14
C GLY A 355 4.04 7.24 3.66
N MET A 356 4.88 7.57 4.63
CA MET A 356 6.14 8.29 4.44
C MET A 356 7.25 7.59 5.21
N GLY A 357 8.35 7.25 4.54
CA GLY A 357 9.48 6.53 5.11
C GLY A 357 9.77 5.24 4.37
N PHE A 358 9.83 4.13 5.11
CA PHE A 358 10.04 2.80 4.53
C PHE A 358 8.70 2.05 4.43
N PRO A 359 8.38 1.49 3.25
CA PRO A 359 7.16 0.71 3.09
C PRO A 359 7.18 -0.53 3.98
N PRO A 360 6.05 -0.90 4.62
CA PRO A 360 5.89 -2.16 5.31
C PRO A 360 6.30 -3.36 4.44
N VAL A 361 7.02 -4.30 5.04
CA VAL A 361 7.50 -5.52 4.39
C VAL A 361 6.85 -6.72 5.07
N ASP A 362 6.07 -7.49 4.31
CA ASP A 362 5.55 -8.77 4.78
C ASP A 362 6.71 -9.76 5.00
N ILE A 363 6.71 -10.42 6.15
CA ILE A 363 7.63 -11.52 6.50
C ILE A 363 6.76 -12.76 6.73
N PHE A 364 7.29 -13.94 6.40
CA PHE A 364 6.62 -15.21 6.70
C PHE A 364 6.26 -15.32 8.18
N SER A 365 5.08 -15.86 8.46
CA SER A 365 4.67 -16.10 9.83
C SER A 365 5.60 -17.11 10.53
N PRO A 366 5.72 -17.06 11.87
CA PRO A 366 6.46 -18.07 12.62
C PRO A 366 5.96 -19.50 12.35
N LEU A 367 4.66 -19.66 12.04
CA LEU A 367 4.07 -20.94 11.69
C LEU A 367 4.57 -21.43 10.32
N VAL A 368 4.53 -20.58 9.30
CA VAL A 368 5.03 -20.92 7.96
C VAL A 368 6.54 -21.21 8.02
N LEU A 369 7.31 -20.39 8.73
CA LEU A 369 8.73 -20.63 8.96
C LEU A 369 8.97 -21.97 9.68
N GLY A 370 8.13 -22.32 10.64
CA GLY A 370 8.17 -23.61 11.34
C GLY A 370 7.90 -24.79 10.39
N ILE A 371 6.86 -24.71 9.56
CA ILE A 371 6.55 -25.73 8.55
C ILE A 371 7.71 -25.89 7.58
N MET A 372 8.23 -24.78 7.05
CA MET A 372 9.37 -24.79 6.12
C MET A 372 10.62 -25.39 6.76
N ALA A 373 10.91 -25.04 8.02
CA ALA A 373 12.04 -25.59 8.76
C ALA A 373 11.92 -27.12 8.95
N VAL A 374 10.73 -27.63 9.27
CA VAL A 374 10.52 -29.08 9.44
C VAL A 374 10.52 -29.80 8.08
N ALA A 375 9.79 -29.27 7.10
CA ALA A 375 9.61 -29.89 5.78
C ALA A 375 10.91 -29.94 4.97
N LEU A 376 11.77 -28.91 5.05
CA LEU A 376 13.06 -28.89 4.38
C LEU A 376 14.19 -29.44 5.27
N GLY A 377 14.11 -29.21 6.57
CA GLY A 377 15.14 -29.64 7.52
C GLY A 377 15.19 -31.14 7.71
N ALA A 378 14.05 -31.83 7.80
CA ALA A 378 14.03 -33.27 8.01
C ALA A 378 14.65 -34.05 6.82
N PRO A 379 14.28 -33.80 5.54
CA PRO A 379 14.96 -34.41 4.40
C PRO A 379 16.44 -34.05 4.33
N GLY A 380 16.80 -32.78 4.59
CA GLY A 380 18.19 -32.34 4.60
C GLY A 380 19.05 -33.10 5.61
N LEU A 381 18.55 -33.30 6.84
CA LEU A 381 19.20 -34.10 7.87
C LEU A 381 19.30 -35.58 7.48
N MET A 382 18.27 -36.15 6.84
CA MET A 382 18.32 -37.52 6.33
C MET A 382 19.38 -37.69 5.24
N PHE A 383 19.50 -36.75 4.31
CA PHE A 383 20.54 -36.78 3.28
C PHE A 383 21.95 -36.65 3.86
N LEU A 384 22.15 -35.74 4.83
CA LEU A 384 23.43 -35.58 5.51
C LEU A 384 23.79 -36.83 6.32
N GLY A 385 22.85 -37.38 7.08
CA GLY A 385 23.04 -38.61 7.84
C GLY A 385 23.33 -39.81 6.95
N GLY A 386 22.57 -39.98 5.86
CA GLY A 386 22.78 -41.03 4.86
C GLY A 386 24.12 -40.89 4.14
N GLY A 387 24.48 -39.67 3.73
CA GLY A 387 25.76 -39.36 3.10
C GLY A 387 26.95 -39.66 4.02
N LEU A 388 26.87 -39.23 5.28
CA LEU A 388 27.89 -39.53 6.29
C LEU A 388 28.02 -41.03 6.53
N PHE A 389 26.90 -41.75 6.62
CA PHE A 389 26.89 -43.21 6.76
C PHE A 389 27.59 -43.90 5.59
N LEU A 390 27.31 -43.49 4.35
CA LEU A 390 27.96 -44.04 3.15
C LEU A 390 29.46 -43.76 3.12
N LEU A 391 29.89 -42.54 3.44
CA LEU A 391 31.30 -42.15 3.51
C LEU A 391 32.06 -42.97 4.58
N LEU A 392 31.46 -43.16 5.75
CA LEU A 392 32.03 -43.98 6.83
C LEU A 392 32.09 -45.47 6.45
N ARG A 393 31.09 -45.97 5.72
CA ARG A 393 31.06 -47.36 5.24
C ARG A 393 32.13 -47.60 4.17
N HIS A 394 32.36 -46.67 3.25
CA HIS A 394 33.39 -46.82 2.21
C HIS A 394 34.80 -46.91 2.80
N ARG A 395 35.10 -46.11 3.85
CA ARG A 395 36.38 -46.19 4.58
C ARG A 395 36.62 -47.54 5.26
N ARG A 396 35.57 -48.28 5.64
CA ARG A 396 35.71 -49.63 6.24
C ARG A 396 36.02 -50.71 5.22
N TYR A 397 35.58 -50.56 3.96
CA TYR A 397 35.81 -51.53 2.89
C TYR A 397 37.05 -51.26 2.04
N SER A 398 37.64 -50.06 2.10
CA SER A 398 38.92 -49.73 1.46
C SER A 398 40.15 -50.24 2.23
N LYS A 399 40.02 -51.38 2.92
CA LYS A 399 41.14 -52.26 3.27
C LYS A 399 41.13 -53.44 2.28
N TYR A 400 41.32 -53.14 1.00
CA TYR A 400 41.52 -54.18 -0.01
C TYR A 400 42.97 -54.66 0.11
N GLN A 401 43.18 -55.92 0.48
CA GLN A 401 44.48 -56.57 0.41
C GLN A 401 44.93 -56.60 -1.05
N SER A 402 46.16 -56.13 -1.33
CA SER A 402 46.78 -56.34 -2.63
C SER A 402 47.00 -57.85 -2.81
N ILE A 403 46.39 -58.42 -3.84
CA ILE A 403 46.70 -59.78 -4.29
C ILE A 403 48.08 -59.71 -4.96
N ASN A 404 49.10 -60.22 -4.28
CA ASN A 404 50.35 -60.69 -4.89
C ASN A 404 50.22 -62.18 -5.15
#